data_AF-A0A7T8GWP1-F1
#
_entry.id   AF-A0A7T8GWP1-F1
#
_cell.length_a   1.000
_cell.length_b   1.000
_cell.length_c   1.000
_cell.angle_alpha   90.00
_cell.angle_beta   90.00
_cell.angle_gamma   90.00
#
_symmetry.space_group_name_H-M   'P 1'
#
loop_
_entity.id
_entity.type
_entity.pdbx_description
1 polymer ?
#
loop_
_entity_poly.entity_id
_entity_poly.type
_entity_poly.pdbx_seq_one_letter_code
_entity_poly.pdbx_strand_id
1 'polypeptide(L)'
;VKQLEELIKRIDIDLHNHLVSHDVLYLQFAFRWMNNLLMREIPIKAVIRLWDTYLSEKNGFSHFHLYVTAAFLMRFKDEILRRTDFHTVLMFLQNLPTAKWGDTEIDLIVAEAFQLSYLFADAPSHLNTFVKTNDASTNK
;
A
#
# COMPACT_ATOMS: atom_id res chain seq x y z
N VAL A 1 -1.60 -2.65 10.89
CA VAL A 1 -0.97 -1.32 10.78
C VAL A 1 0.55 -1.40 10.72
N LYS A 2 1.27 -1.86 11.76
CA LYS A 2 2.75 -1.96 11.74
C LYS A 2 3.31 -2.74 10.53
N GLN A 3 2.66 -3.83 10.14
CA GLN A 3 3.06 -4.60 8.96
C GLN A 3 2.94 -3.79 7.65
N LEU A 4 1.96 -2.89 7.54
CA LEU A 4 1.80 -2.02 6.36
C LEU A 4 2.95 -1.01 6.30
N GLU A 5 3.29 -0.41 7.43
CA GLU A 5 4.42 0.52 7.53
C GLU A 5 5.74 -0.14 7.11
N GLU A 6 6.04 -1.34 7.63
CA GLU A 6 7.23 -2.10 7.24
C GLU A 6 7.22 -2.50 5.76
N LEU A 7 6.05 -2.86 5.23
CA LEU A 7 5.91 -3.21 3.82
C LEU A 7 6.15 -2.00 2.91
N ILE A 8 5.53 -0.85 3.21
CA ILE A 8 5.74 0.38 2.44
C ILE A 8 7.18 0.85 2.54
N LYS A 9 7.82 0.77 3.71
CA LYS A 9 9.24 1.08 3.87
C LYS A 9 10.15 0.25 2.96
N ARG A 10 9.79 -1.00 2.69
CA ARG A 10 10.53 -1.90 1.78
C ARG A 10 10.21 -1.67 0.30
N ILE A 11 8.95 -1.34 -0.02
CA ILE A 11 8.51 -1.08 -1.40
C ILE A 11 9.00 0.28 -1.88
N ASP A 12 8.82 1.31 -1.05
CA ASP A 12 9.02 2.70 -1.41
C ASP A 12 9.46 3.54 -0.20
N ILE A 13 10.78 3.64 -0.05
CA ILE A 13 11.37 4.39 1.07
C ILE A 13 11.08 5.89 1.00
N ASP A 14 10.91 6.45 -0.21
CA ASP A 14 10.63 7.87 -0.40
C ASP A 14 9.24 8.23 0.13
N LEU A 15 8.22 7.42 -0.19
CA LEU A 15 6.88 7.57 0.36
C LEU A 15 6.88 7.40 1.88
N HIS A 16 7.59 6.40 2.41
CA HIS A 16 7.69 6.21 3.86
C HIS A 16 8.32 7.44 4.54
N ASN A 17 9.47 7.89 4.04
CA ASN A 17 10.17 9.06 4.58
C ASN A 17 9.33 10.33 4.46
N HIS A 18 8.57 10.49 3.38
CA HIS A 18 7.67 11.62 3.21
C HIS A 18 6.59 11.64 4.30
N LEU A 19 5.93 10.52 4.58
CA LEU A 19 4.93 10.43 5.66
C LEU A 19 5.55 10.73 7.03
N VAL A 20 6.73 10.16 7.32
CA VAL A 20 7.43 10.36 8.61
C VAL A 20 7.89 11.81 8.77
N SER A 21 8.46 12.42 7.73
CA SER A 21 8.95 13.80 7.78
C SER A 21 7.85 14.86 7.94
N HIS A 22 6.61 14.50 7.60
CA HIS A 22 5.43 15.34 7.81
C HIS A 22 4.62 14.91 9.05
N ASP A 23 5.20 14.13 9.97
CA ASP A 23 4.57 13.66 11.21
C ASP A 23 3.27 12.85 11.01
N VAL A 24 3.09 12.24 9.84
CA VAL A 24 1.93 11.39 9.54
C VAL A 24 2.23 9.96 9.97
N LEU A 25 1.54 9.53 11.02
CA LEU A 25 1.62 8.16 11.53
C LEU A 25 0.65 7.26 10.76
N TYR A 26 1.11 6.06 10.38
CA TYR A 26 0.28 5.06 9.69
C TYR A 26 -1.02 4.77 10.43
N LEU A 27 -1.01 4.81 11.77
CA LEU A 27 -2.21 4.56 12.58
C LEU A 27 -3.34 5.55 12.30
N GLN A 28 -3.04 6.81 11.93
CA GLN A 28 -4.03 7.87 11.75
C GLN A 28 -4.94 7.66 10.52
N PHE A 29 -4.52 6.86 9.54
CA PHE A 29 -5.34 6.52 8.37
C PHE A 29 -5.53 5.00 8.23
N ALA A 30 -4.47 4.22 8.36
CA ALA A 30 -4.50 2.79 8.04
C ALA A 30 -5.26 1.95 9.07
N PHE A 31 -5.48 2.44 10.31
CA PHE A 31 -6.34 1.72 11.27
C PHE A 31 -7.75 1.56 10.71
N ARG A 32 -8.30 2.63 10.13
CA ARG A 32 -9.64 2.61 9.53
C ARG A 32 -9.69 1.70 8.31
N TRP A 33 -8.63 1.71 7.50
CA TRP A 33 -8.51 0.88 6.31
C TRP A 33 -8.53 -0.61 6.66
N MET A 34 -7.71 -1.00 7.64
CA MET A 34 -7.57 -2.39 8.10
C MET A 34 -8.86 -2.89 8.77
N ASN A 35 -9.45 -2.10 9.68
CA ASN A 35 -10.61 -2.55 10.45
C ASN A 35 -11.89 -2.61 9.62
N ASN A 36 -12.03 -1.71 8.66
CA ASN A 36 -13.22 -1.64 7.82
C ASN A 36 -12.99 -2.25 6.44
N LEU A 37 -11.88 -2.95 6.21
CA LEU A 37 -11.55 -3.60 4.94
C LEU A 37 -11.74 -2.67 3.73
N LEU A 38 -11.28 -1.42 3.86
CA LEU A 38 -11.45 -0.31 2.90
C LEU A 38 -12.89 0.11 2.58
N MET A 39 -13.93 -0.43 3.22
CA MET A 39 -15.34 -0.08 2.98
C MET A 39 -15.67 1.41 3.16
N ARG A 40 -14.85 2.13 3.93
CA ARG A 40 -14.99 3.57 4.18
C ARG A 40 -14.27 4.43 3.14
N GLU A 41 -13.42 3.82 2.32
CA GLU A 41 -12.51 4.51 1.41
C GLU A 41 -12.90 4.31 -0.06
N ILE A 42 -13.74 3.34 -0.41
CA ILE A 42 -14.16 3.06 -1.79
C ILE A 42 -15.68 2.80 -1.86
N PRO A 43 -16.33 3.01 -3.03
CA PRO A 43 -17.77 2.78 -3.18
C PRO A 43 -18.18 1.32 -2.92
N ILE A 44 -19.37 1.11 -2.37
CA ILE A 44 -19.84 -0.24 -1.96
C ILE A 44 -19.82 -1.28 -3.08
N LYS A 45 -20.09 -0.88 -4.33
CA LYS A 45 -20.02 -1.81 -5.48
C LYS A 45 -18.58 -2.30 -5.72
N ALA A 46 -17.61 -1.41 -5.60
CA ALA A 46 -16.19 -1.71 -5.73
C ALA A 46 -15.69 -2.56 -4.55
N VAL A 47 -16.21 -2.33 -3.33
CA VAL A 47 -15.96 -3.21 -2.17
C VAL A 47 -16.41 -4.63 -2.45
N ILE A 48 -17.64 -4.81 -2.94
CA ILE A 48 -18.18 -6.15 -3.24
C ILE A 48 -17.27 -6.85 -4.24
N ARG A 49 -16.87 -6.17 -5.32
CA ARG A 49 -15.95 -6.71 -6.32
C ARG A 49 -14.59 -7.10 -5.73
N LEU A 50 -14.05 -6.30 -4.80
CA LEU A 50 -12.81 -6.61 -4.09
C LEU A 50 -12.99 -7.85 -3.19
N TRP A 51 -14.14 -7.97 -2.54
CA TRP A 51 -14.45 -9.08 -1.65
C TRP A 51 -14.66 -10.40 -2.39
N ASP A 52 -15.09 -10.38 -3.65
CA ASP A 52 -15.10 -11.57 -4.51
C ASP A 52 -13.70 -12.19 -4.60
N THR A 53 -12.66 -11.36 -4.73
CA THR A 53 -11.26 -11.81 -4.69
C THR A 53 -10.87 -12.30 -3.29
N TYR A 54 -11.24 -11.59 -2.22
CA TYR A 54 -10.92 -12.03 -0.86
C TYR A 54 -11.53 -13.38 -0.48
N LEU A 55 -12.74 -13.67 -0.97
CA LEU A 55 -13.40 -14.96 -0.77
C LEU A 55 -12.76 -16.08 -1.58
N SER A 56 -12.12 -15.75 -2.70
CA SER A 56 -11.43 -16.71 -3.57
C SER A 56 -10.01 -17.02 -3.08
N GLU A 57 -9.35 -16.08 -2.39
CA GLU A 57 -7.98 -16.21 -1.90
C GLU A 57 -7.86 -16.82 -0.50
N LYS A 58 -6.84 -17.66 -0.30
CA LYS A 58 -6.51 -18.18 1.03
C LYS A 58 -6.05 -17.04 1.93
N ASN A 59 -6.70 -16.84 3.07
CA ASN A 59 -6.44 -15.72 3.98
C ASN A 59 -6.62 -14.34 3.32
N GLY A 60 -7.58 -14.22 2.38
CA GLY A 60 -7.84 -12.99 1.63
C GLY A 60 -8.07 -11.75 2.51
N PHE A 61 -8.94 -11.87 3.50
CA PHE A 61 -9.29 -10.76 4.40
C PHE A 61 -8.19 -10.34 5.39
N SER A 62 -7.16 -11.16 5.59
CA SER A 62 -6.10 -10.89 6.57
C SER A 62 -4.76 -10.63 5.90
N HIS A 63 -4.16 -11.67 5.31
CA HIS A 63 -2.83 -11.58 4.72
C HIS A 63 -2.85 -10.84 3.38
N PHE A 64 -3.78 -11.17 2.48
CA PHE A 64 -3.85 -10.51 1.18
C PHE A 64 -4.30 -9.05 1.30
N HIS A 65 -5.18 -8.74 2.24
CA HIS A 65 -5.61 -7.37 2.54
C HIS A 65 -4.44 -6.42 2.86
N LEU A 66 -3.36 -6.92 3.46
CA LEU A 66 -2.14 -6.14 3.69
C LEU A 66 -1.53 -5.63 2.37
N TYR A 67 -1.46 -6.48 1.35
CA TYR A 67 -0.93 -6.11 0.05
C TYR A 67 -1.89 -5.21 -0.73
N VAL A 68 -3.20 -5.44 -0.61
CA VAL A 68 -4.21 -4.55 -1.19
C VAL A 68 -4.12 -3.15 -0.60
N THR A 69 -3.99 -3.01 0.73
CA THR A 69 -3.84 -1.70 1.36
C THR A 69 -2.51 -1.02 1.02
N ALA A 70 -1.45 -1.79 0.75
CA ALA A 70 -0.19 -1.26 0.25
C ALA A 70 -0.32 -0.76 -1.20
N ALA A 71 -0.87 -1.57 -2.11
CA ALA A 71 -1.16 -1.17 -3.50
C ALA A 71 -2.08 0.06 -3.54
N PHE A 72 -3.11 0.07 -2.71
CA PHE A 72 -4.03 1.21 -2.56
C PHE A 72 -3.32 2.50 -2.15
N LEU A 73 -2.37 2.44 -1.21
CA LEU A 73 -1.55 3.61 -0.85
C LEU A 73 -0.66 4.05 -2.02
N MET A 74 0.01 3.10 -2.66
CA MET A 74 0.94 3.33 -3.77
C MET A 74 0.24 3.97 -4.98
N ARG A 75 -1.03 3.63 -5.23
CA ARG A 75 -1.84 4.19 -6.31
C ARG A 75 -1.95 5.72 -6.26
N PHE A 76 -1.83 6.29 -5.06
CA PHE A 76 -1.90 7.73 -4.81
C PHE A 76 -0.55 8.35 -4.42
N LYS A 77 0.57 7.61 -4.54
CA LYS A 77 1.92 8.08 -4.15
C LYS A 77 2.22 9.48 -4.68
N ASP A 78 2.04 9.71 -5.98
CA ASP A 78 2.38 11.00 -6.59
C ASP A 78 1.54 12.15 -6.03
N GLU A 79 0.28 11.90 -5.68
CA GLU A 79 -0.57 12.89 -5.05
C GLU A 79 -0.16 13.15 -3.60
N ILE A 80 0.22 12.10 -2.86
CA ILE A 80 0.72 12.22 -1.50
C ILE A 80 1.99 13.06 -1.49
N LEU A 81 2.98 12.73 -2.33
CA LEU A 81 4.28 13.40 -2.39
C LEU A 81 4.21 14.88 -2.82
N ARG A 82 3.14 15.29 -3.52
CA ARG A 82 2.91 16.70 -3.90
C ARG A 82 2.44 17.57 -2.74
N ARG A 83 2.01 16.98 -1.63
CA ARG A 83 1.51 17.70 -0.45
C ARG A 83 2.66 17.88 0.53
N THR A 84 2.78 19.07 1.11
CA THR A 84 3.98 19.46 1.87
C THR A 84 3.68 19.84 3.32
N ASP A 85 2.44 19.65 3.78
CA ASP A 85 2.04 19.93 5.15
C ASP A 85 1.26 18.76 5.74
N PHE A 86 1.45 18.53 7.04
CA PHE A 86 0.82 17.44 7.79
C PHE A 86 -0.69 17.36 7.54
N HIS A 87 -1.38 18.51 7.57
CA HIS A 87 -2.83 18.55 7.48
C HIS A 87 -3.32 18.11 6.11
N THR A 88 -2.73 18.60 5.02
CA THR A 88 -3.16 18.23 3.66
C THR A 88 -2.83 16.78 3.33
N VAL A 89 -1.68 16.26 3.79
CA VAL A 89 -1.33 14.84 3.63
C VAL A 89 -2.33 13.96 4.37
N LEU A 90 -2.58 14.23 5.66
CA LEU A 90 -3.50 13.42 6.46
C LEU A 90 -4.93 13.51 5.94
N MET A 91 -5.41 14.70 5.60
CA MET A 91 -6.76 14.88 5.05
C MET A 91 -6.94 14.15 3.73
N PHE A 92 -5.92 14.12 2.88
CA PHE A 92 -5.96 13.39 1.63
C PHE A 92 -6.02 11.87 1.85
N LEU A 93 -5.16 11.34 2.72
CA LEU A 93 -5.16 9.91 3.08
C LEU A 93 -6.48 9.45 3.71
N GLN A 94 -7.17 10.35 4.41
CA GLN A 94 -8.48 10.07 5.00
C GLN A 94 -9.66 10.32 4.05
N ASN A 95 -9.44 10.90 2.86
CA ASN A 95 -10.49 11.24 1.89
C ASN A 95 -9.99 11.05 0.45
N LEU A 96 -9.52 9.84 0.14
CA LEU A 96 -8.99 9.52 -1.18
C LEU A 96 -10.08 9.65 -2.27
N PRO A 97 -9.73 10.11 -3.48
CA PRO A 97 -10.70 10.45 -4.53
C PRO A 97 -11.20 9.21 -5.29
N THR A 98 -11.88 8.30 -4.59
CA THR A 98 -12.32 6.99 -5.10
C THR A 98 -13.79 6.95 -5.50
N ALA A 99 -14.52 8.06 -5.40
CA ALA A 99 -15.97 8.10 -5.58
C ALA A 99 -16.47 7.54 -6.92
N LYS A 100 -15.60 7.55 -7.96
CA LYS A 100 -15.89 7.05 -9.30
C LYS A 100 -15.31 5.66 -9.59
N TRP A 101 -14.67 5.02 -8.61
CA TRP A 101 -14.07 3.70 -8.79
C TRP A 101 -15.14 2.65 -9.06
N GLY A 102 -14.87 1.81 -10.04
CA GLY A 102 -15.62 0.60 -10.38
C GLY A 102 -14.69 -0.60 -10.50
N ASP A 103 -15.12 -1.59 -11.26
CA ASP A 103 -14.44 -2.89 -11.36
C ASP A 103 -13.01 -2.75 -11.91
N THR A 104 -12.79 -1.86 -12.87
CA THR A 104 -11.47 -1.65 -13.48
C THR A 104 -10.42 -1.19 -12.48
N GLU A 105 -10.74 -0.23 -11.62
CA GLU A 105 -9.79 0.22 -10.59
C GLU A 105 -9.50 -0.86 -9.55
N ILE A 106 -10.52 -1.67 -9.20
CA ILE A 106 -10.36 -2.79 -8.29
C ILE A 106 -9.48 -3.89 -8.90
N ASP A 107 -9.68 -4.20 -10.19
CA ASP A 107 -8.87 -5.20 -10.90
C ASP A 107 -7.39 -4.80 -10.95
N LEU A 108 -7.11 -3.52 -11.18
CA LEU A 108 -5.75 -2.99 -11.15
C LEU A 108 -5.11 -3.11 -9.76
N ILE A 109 -5.82 -2.66 -8.71
CA ILE A 109 -5.32 -2.75 -7.33
C ILE A 109 -5.09 -4.20 -6.91
N VAL A 110 -5.99 -5.11 -7.28
CA VAL A 110 -5.86 -6.55 -6.99
C VAL A 110 -4.64 -7.13 -7.73
N ALA A 111 -4.45 -6.79 -9.00
CA ALA A 111 -3.29 -7.25 -9.77
C ALA A 111 -1.97 -6.76 -9.16
N GLU A 112 -1.89 -5.48 -8.79
CA GLU A 112 -0.74 -4.89 -8.08
C GLU A 112 -0.51 -5.58 -6.72
N ALA A 113 -1.59 -5.86 -5.96
CA ALA A 113 -1.50 -6.55 -4.69
C ALA A 113 -0.97 -7.99 -4.84
N PHE A 114 -1.35 -8.72 -5.89
CA PHE A 114 -0.79 -10.04 -6.17
C PHE A 114 0.69 -9.98 -6.54
N GLN A 115 1.12 -8.97 -7.31
CA GLN A 115 2.54 -8.75 -7.60
C GLN A 115 3.32 -8.49 -6.31
N LEU A 116 2.81 -7.61 -5.44
CA LEU A 116 3.43 -7.34 -4.14
C LEU A 116 3.46 -8.59 -3.26
N SER A 117 2.38 -9.37 -3.21
CA SER A 117 2.37 -10.60 -2.42
C SER A 117 3.41 -11.59 -2.89
N TYR A 118 3.58 -11.75 -4.21
CA TYR A 118 4.60 -12.65 -4.75
C TYR A 118 6.02 -12.15 -4.44
N LEU A 119 6.28 -10.85 -4.61
CA LEU A 119 7.60 -10.27 -4.39
C LEU A 119 8.03 -10.24 -2.92
N PHE A 120 7.07 -10.14 -1.98
CA PHE A 120 7.37 -9.90 -0.57
C PHE A 120 6.89 -11.00 0.40
N ALA A 121 6.01 -11.93 -0.02
CA ALA A 121 5.67 -13.14 0.75
C ALA A 121 6.65 -14.28 0.48
N ASP A 122 7.07 -14.46 -0.78
CA ASP A 122 7.93 -15.56 -1.24
C ASP A 122 9.37 -15.10 -1.52
N ALA A 123 9.90 -14.13 -0.77
CA ALA A 123 11.30 -13.73 -0.88
C ALA A 123 12.20 -14.46 0.15
N PRO A 124 12.69 -15.69 -0.13
CA PRO A 124 13.86 -16.20 0.55
C PRO A 124 15.08 -15.46 -0.02
N SER A 125 15.64 -14.51 0.73
CA SER A 125 17.06 -14.08 0.66
C SER A 125 17.64 -13.55 -0.67
N HIS A 126 16.98 -13.61 -1.82
CA HIS A 126 17.55 -13.31 -3.14
C HIS A 126 17.52 -11.82 -3.53
N LEU A 127 16.64 -11.01 -2.92
CA LEU A 127 16.63 -9.56 -3.14
C LEU A 127 17.77 -8.82 -2.40
N ASN A 128 18.43 -9.47 -1.43
CA ASN A 128 19.63 -8.92 -0.78
C ASN A 128 20.87 -8.90 -1.67
N THR A 129 20.86 -9.62 -2.80
CA THR A 129 22.04 -9.75 -3.68
C THR A 129 22.15 -8.60 -4.68
N PHE A 130 21.04 -7.97 -5.06
CA PHE A 130 21.06 -6.80 -5.96
C PHE A 130 21.54 -5.52 -5.27
N VAL A 131 21.34 -5.39 -3.96
CA VAL A 131 21.84 -4.24 -3.19
C VAL A 131 23.35 -4.36 -2.94
N LYS A 132 23.85 -5.56 -2.63
CA LYS A 132 25.29 -5.77 -2.36
C LYS A 132 26.19 -5.69 -3.60
N THR A 133 25.66 -5.83 -4.81
CA THR A 133 26.46 -5.77 -6.04
C THR A 133 26.75 -4.34 -6.51
N ASN A 134 25.98 -3.34 -6.05
CA ASN A 134 26.24 -1.94 -6.38
C ASN A 134 27.24 -1.23 -5.44
N ASP A 135 27.50 -1.78 -4.25
CA ASP A 135 28.43 -1.19 -3.27
C ASP A 135 29.87 -1.74 -3.36
N ALA A 136 30.12 -2.75 -4.20
CA ALA A 136 31.43 -3.42 -4.29
C ALA A 136 32.38 -2.84 -5.37
N SER A 137 31.98 -1.82 -6.12
CA SER A 137 32.77 -1.24 -7.22
C SER A 137 33.46 0.10 -6.93
N THR A 138 33.45 0.59 -5.68
CA THR A 138 34.10 1.88 -5.33
C THR A 138 35.12 1.75 -4.21
N ASN A 139 36.11 0.87 -4.39
CA ASN A 139 37.40 1.03 -3.73
C ASN A 139 38.51 0.28 -4.49
N LYS A 140 39.14 0.98 -5.42
CA LYS A 140 40.53 0.79 -5.83
C LYS A 140 41.25 2.12 -5.65
#